data_AF-A0A6P1BMS7-F1
#
_entry.id   AF-A0A6P1BMS7-F1
#
_cell.length_a   1.000
_cell.length_b   1.000
_cell.length_c   1.000
_cell.angle_alpha   90.00
_cell.angle_beta   90.00
_cell.angle_gamma   90.00
#
_symmetry.space_group_name_H-M   'P 1'
#
loop_
_entity.id
_entity.type
_entity.pdbx_description
1 polymer ?
#
loop_
_entity_poly.entity_id
_entity_poly.type
_entity_poly.pdbx_seq_one_letter_code
_entity_poly.pdbx_strand_id
1 'polypeptide(L)'
;MKQPMKSPAAMLAPGRVLTISNVAEGAEGLVISDLARAIAAQPKRSAVSLAVVCRDGARMQQLARSLEFFAPNIAVMQVPAWDCQPYDRVSPHSGILAQRLTALAKLSRLVGSGKPMTVL
;
A
#
# COMPACT_ATOMS: atom_id res chain seq x y z
N MET A 1 -8.84 -6.85 34.87
CA MET A 1 -8.04 -5.98 33.99
C MET A 1 -8.16 -6.50 32.55
N LYS A 2 -8.66 -5.69 31.60
CA LYS A 2 -8.67 -6.07 30.18
C LYS A 2 -7.21 -6.18 29.72
N GLN A 3 -6.84 -7.31 29.10
CA GLN A 3 -5.52 -7.43 28.49
C GLN A 3 -5.33 -6.26 27.50
N PRO A 4 -4.14 -5.63 27.46
CA PRO A 4 -3.86 -4.60 26.48
C PRO A 4 -4.03 -5.22 25.09
N MET A 5 -4.88 -4.61 24.25
CA MET A 5 -5.08 -5.08 22.89
C MET A 5 -3.74 -5.06 22.16
N LYS A 6 -3.27 -6.23 21.73
CA LYS A 6 -2.08 -6.34 20.88
C LYS A 6 -2.40 -5.69 19.54
N SER A 7 -1.41 -4.98 18.96
CA SER A 7 -1.53 -4.44 17.62
C SER A 7 -1.92 -5.55 16.62
N PRO A 8 -2.87 -5.31 15.70
CA PRO A 8 -3.22 -6.27 14.65
C PRO A 8 -1.99 -6.69 13.80
N ALA A 9 -0.97 -5.83 13.71
CA ALA A 9 0.28 -6.16 13.02
C ALA A 9 1.00 -7.39 13.61
N ALA A 10 0.83 -7.66 14.90
CA ALA A 10 1.41 -8.83 15.57
C ALA A 10 0.69 -10.13 15.21
N MET A 11 -0.50 -10.05 14.59
CA MET A 11 -1.27 -11.21 14.12
C MET A 11 -0.91 -11.60 12.68
N LEU A 12 -0.15 -10.76 11.96
CA LEU A 12 0.30 -11.05 10.61
C LEU A 12 1.35 -12.16 10.64
N ALA A 13 1.08 -13.25 9.93
CA ALA A 13 2.00 -14.35 9.72
C ALA A 13 1.83 -14.91 8.31
N PRO A 14 2.89 -15.41 7.66
CA PRO A 14 2.77 -16.06 6.36
C PRO A 14 1.68 -17.15 6.36
N GLY A 15 0.81 -17.12 5.36
CA GLY A 15 -0.30 -18.08 5.22
C GLY A 15 -1.51 -17.83 6.13
N ARG A 16 -1.45 -16.85 7.05
CA ARG A 16 -2.58 -16.50 7.92
C ARG A 16 -3.32 -15.28 7.40
N VAL A 17 -4.62 -15.43 7.17
CA VAL A 17 -5.51 -14.33 6.80
C VAL A 17 -5.93 -13.57 8.06
N LEU A 18 -5.81 -12.24 8.00
CA LEU A 18 -6.37 -11.32 8.98
C LEU A 18 -7.47 -10.50 8.28
N THR A 19 -8.70 -10.59 8.79
CA THR A 19 -9.83 -9.82 8.27
C THR A 19 -10.09 -8.62 9.19
N ILE A 20 -10.04 -7.43 8.63
CA ILE A 20 -10.49 -6.20 9.31
C ILE A 20 -11.83 -5.83 8.67
N SER A 21 -12.90 -5.92 9.46
CA SER A 21 -14.27 -5.64 9.04
C SER A 21 -14.82 -4.39 9.74
N ASN A 22 -15.96 -3.88 9.25
CA ASN A 22 -16.61 -2.70 9.81
C ASN A 22 -15.73 -1.43 9.77
N VAL A 23 -14.87 -1.33 8.75
CA VAL A 23 -14.10 -0.12 8.47
C VAL A 23 -15.00 0.84 7.71
N ALA A 24 -15.18 2.05 8.25
CA ALA A 24 -15.94 3.09 7.56
C ALA A 24 -15.26 3.47 6.24
N GLU A 25 -16.06 3.81 5.23
CA GLU A 25 -15.52 4.25 3.94
C GLU A 25 -14.67 5.51 4.11
N GLY A 26 -13.46 5.50 3.53
CA GLY A 26 -12.45 6.53 3.67
C GLY A 26 -11.49 6.32 4.84
N ALA A 27 -11.86 5.52 5.86
CA ALA A 27 -11.02 5.22 7.01
C ALA A 27 -9.97 4.13 6.73
N GLU A 28 -9.97 3.53 5.54
CA GLU A 28 -8.99 2.53 5.14
C GLU A 28 -7.56 3.10 5.15
N GLY A 29 -7.40 4.38 4.75
CA GLY A 29 -6.11 5.05 4.80
C GLY A 29 -5.55 5.15 6.22
N LEU A 30 -6.40 5.41 7.21
CA LEU A 30 -6.00 5.42 8.62
C LEU A 30 -5.51 4.04 9.05
N VAL A 31 -6.32 3.00 8.83
CA VAL A 31 -5.99 1.61 9.19
C VAL A 31 -4.69 1.14 8.52
N ILE A 32 -4.55 1.39 7.22
CA ILE A 32 -3.36 1.01 6.45
C ILE A 32 -2.14 1.77 6.93
N SER A 33 -2.28 3.06 7.27
CA SER A 33 -1.17 3.86 7.77
C SER A 33 -0.64 3.38 9.12
N ASP A 34 -1.54 3.02 10.05
CA ASP A 34 -1.18 2.48 11.35
C ASP A 34 -0.52 1.11 11.21
N LEU A 35 -1.06 0.27 10.31
CA LEU A 35 -0.49 -1.03 10.02
C LEU A 35 0.91 -0.90 9.39
N ALA A 36 1.10 0.02 8.44
CA ALA A 36 2.39 0.28 7.82
C ALA A 36 3.45 0.77 8.83
N ARG A 37 3.06 1.64 9.77
CA ARG A 37 3.94 2.09 10.87
C ARG A 37 4.30 0.93 11.80
N ALA A 38 3.32 0.14 12.21
CA ALA A 38 3.53 -0.98 13.11
C ALA A 38 4.45 -2.04 12.48
N ILE A 39 4.32 -2.33 11.18
CA ILE A 39 5.21 -3.24 10.45
C ILE A 39 6.61 -2.64 10.31
N ALA A 40 6.72 -1.35 9.99
CA ALA A 40 8.01 -0.67 9.87
C ALA A 40 8.80 -0.62 11.20
N ALA A 41 8.11 -0.68 12.35
CA ALA A 41 8.74 -0.73 13.66
C ALA A 41 9.26 -2.13 14.05
N GLN A 42 8.96 -3.18 13.27
CA GLN A 42 9.40 -4.54 13.59
C GLN A 42 10.90 -4.75 13.28
N PRO A 43 11.61 -5.63 14.02
CA PRO A 43 13.04 -5.86 13.83
C PRO A 43 13.42 -6.42 12.45
N LYS A 44 12.56 -7.25 11.84
CA LYS A 44 12.77 -7.89 10.53
C LYS A 44 11.89 -7.25 9.46
N ARG A 45 11.99 -5.93 9.33
CA ARG A 45 11.21 -5.14 8.36
C ARG A 45 11.74 -5.28 6.94
N SER A 46 10.83 -5.35 5.99
CA SER A 46 11.13 -5.20 4.56
C SER A 46 11.30 -3.73 4.19
N ALA A 47 11.84 -3.44 3.00
CA ALA A 47 11.88 -2.09 2.45
C ALA A 47 10.47 -1.52 2.19
N VAL A 48 9.51 -2.40 1.92
CA VAL A 48 8.09 -2.08 1.76
C VAL A 48 7.34 -2.60 2.98
N SER A 49 6.64 -1.71 3.70
CA SER A 49 5.83 -2.09 4.85
C SER A 49 4.58 -2.85 4.44
N LEU A 50 3.90 -2.38 3.39
CA LEU A 50 2.66 -2.96 2.88
C LEU A 50 2.59 -2.85 1.35
N ALA A 51 2.09 -3.90 0.72
CA ALA A 51 1.58 -3.86 -0.64
C ALA A 51 0.05 -4.01 -0.57
N VAL A 52 -0.69 -3.01 -1.01
CA VAL A 52 -2.15 -2.96 -0.92
C VAL A 52 -2.73 -3.15 -2.32
N VAL A 53 -3.30 -4.32 -2.55
CA VAL A 53 -4.00 -4.60 -3.81
C VAL A 53 -5.39 -3.99 -3.74
N CYS A 54 -5.58 -2.91 -4.48
CA CYS A 54 -6.89 -2.27 -4.63
C CYS A 54 -7.75 -3.03 -5.65
N ARG A 55 -9.08 -2.91 -5.52
CA ARG A 55 -10.04 -3.53 -6.45
C ARG A 55 -9.92 -2.97 -7.87
N ASP A 56 -9.70 -1.67 -7.98
CA ASP A 56 -9.66 -0.93 -9.23
C ASP A 56 -8.83 0.37 -9.08
N GLY A 57 -8.57 1.04 -10.21
CA GLY A 57 -7.76 2.26 -10.24
C GLY A 57 -8.39 3.44 -9.50
N ALA A 58 -9.72 3.59 -9.53
CA ALA A 58 -10.40 4.69 -8.85
C ALA A 58 -10.24 4.58 -7.32
N ARG A 59 -10.39 3.36 -6.78
CA ARG A 59 -10.15 3.06 -5.36
C ARG A 59 -8.69 3.22 -4.98
N MET A 60 -7.76 2.82 -5.84
CA MET A 60 -6.33 3.07 -5.63
C MET A 60 -6.04 4.58 -5.48
N GLN A 61 -6.60 5.41 -6.36
CA GLN A 61 -6.44 6.87 -6.29
C GLN A 61 -7.09 7.47 -5.03
N GLN A 62 -8.28 7.00 -4.65
CA GLN A 62 -8.94 7.43 -3.42
C GLN A 62 -8.12 7.06 -2.18
N LEU A 63 -7.58 5.84 -2.14
CA LEU A 63 -6.75 5.39 -1.04
C LEU A 63 -5.43 6.17 -0.96
N ALA A 64 -4.79 6.47 -2.11
CA ALA A 64 -3.60 7.29 -2.16
C ALA A 64 -3.81 8.66 -1.51
N ARG A 65 -4.93 9.34 -1.85
CA ARG A 65 -5.31 10.62 -1.23
C ARG A 65 -5.61 10.48 0.27
N SER A 66 -6.30 9.42 0.67
CA SER A 66 -6.59 9.15 2.09
C SER A 66 -5.30 8.93 2.89
N LEU A 67 -4.33 8.18 2.35
CA LEU A 67 -3.02 7.98 2.97
C LEU A 67 -2.22 9.28 3.05
N GLU A 68 -2.25 10.12 2.04
CA GLU A 68 -1.61 11.44 2.07
C GLU A 68 -2.21 12.34 3.16
N PHE A 69 -3.53 12.27 3.38
CA PHE A 69 -4.22 13.00 4.44
C PHE A 69 -3.88 12.48 5.85
N PHE A 70 -4.03 11.17 6.10
CA PHE A 70 -3.84 10.58 7.43
C PHE A 70 -2.36 10.41 7.81
N ALA A 71 -1.48 10.23 6.82
CA ALA A 71 -0.09 9.88 7.05
C ALA A 71 0.85 10.44 5.98
N PRO A 72 0.99 11.78 5.88
CA PRO A 72 1.82 12.44 4.87
C PRO A 72 3.31 12.08 4.95
N ASN A 73 3.75 11.50 6.07
CA ASN A 73 5.14 11.05 6.28
C ASN A 73 5.38 9.59 5.84
N ILE A 74 4.35 8.86 5.40
CA ILE A 74 4.48 7.52 4.81
C ILE A 74 4.65 7.69 3.31
N ALA A 75 5.70 7.12 2.75
CA ALA A 75 5.90 7.14 1.31
C ALA A 75 4.86 6.24 0.63
N VAL A 76 4.10 6.78 -0.33
CA VAL A 76 3.14 6.04 -1.14
C VAL A 76 3.67 5.93 -2.56
N MET A 77 3.80 4.70 -3.07
CA MET A 77 4.17 4.43 -4.44
C MET A 77 3.03 3.72 -5.16
N GLN A 78 2.60 4.25 -6.30
CA GLN A 78 1.48 3.68 -7.06
C GLN A 78 1.99 2.95 -8.30
N VAL A 79 1.47 1.75 -8.55
CA VAL A 79 1.67 0.96 -9.76
C VAL A 79 0.34 0.88 -10.50
N PRO A 80 -0.05 1.91 -11.28
CA PRO A 80 -1.38 1.98 -11.87
C PRO A 80 -1.59 0.85 -12.89
N ALA A 81 -2.82 0.38 -13.06
CA ALA A 81 -3.18 -0.52 -14.15
C ALA A 81 -2.86 0.10 -15.52
N TRP A 82 -2.78 -0.74 -16.55
CA TRP A 82 -2.87 -0.22 -17.92
C TRP A 82 -4.25 0.39 -18.14
N ASP A 83 -4.29 1.45 -18.94
CA ASP A 83 -5.51 2.15 -19.35
C ASP A 83 -6.10 1.60 -20.66
N CYS A 84 -5.61 0.44 -21.11
CA CYS A 84 -6.14 -0.32 -22.23
C CYS A 84 -6.63 -1.70 -21.79
N GLN A 85 -7.49 -2.32 -22.61
CA GLN A 85 -7.98 -3.68 -22.36
C GLN A 85 -6.95 -4.74 -22.76
N PRO A 86 -7.08 -5.99 -22.27
CA PRO A 86 -6.35 -7.12 -22.82
C PRO A 86 -6.61 -7.24 -24.32
N TYR A 87 -5.54 -7.29 -25.13
CA TYR A 87 -5.57 -7.36 -26.60
C TYR A 87 -6.18 -6.13 -27.30
N ASP A 88 -6.13 -4.98 -26.65
CA ASP A 88 -6.47 -3.70 -27.30
C ASP A 88 -5.51 -3.38 -28.46
N ARG A 89 -6.02 -2.66 -29.46
CA ARG A 89 -5.23 -2.16 -30.59
C ARG A 89 -4.54 -0.85 -30.28
N VAL A 90 -4.90 -0.22 -29.17
CA VAL A 90 -4.30 1.04 -28.71
C VAL A 90 -3.37 0.75 -27.54
N SER A 91 -2.14 1.26 -27.65
CA SER A 91 -1.15 1.17 -26.57
C SER A 91 -1.57 1.99 -25.35
N PRO A 92 -1.12 1.62 -24.13
CA PRO A 92 -1.34 2.42 -22.94
C PRO A 92 -0.82 3.86 -23.11
N HIS A 93 -1.46 4.82 -22.45
CA HIS A 93 -1.02 6.21 -22.50
C HIS A 93 0.42 6.34 -21.97
N SER A 94 1.21 7.21 -22.60
CA SER A 94 2.64 7.40 -22.26
C SER A 94 2.85 7.80 -20.80
N GLY A 95 1.94 8.58 -20.21
CA GLY A 95 1.94 8.92 -18.80
C GLY A 95 1.80 7.70 -17.87
N ILE A 96 0.90 6.76 -18.20
CA ILE A 96 0.73 5.51 -17.45
C ILE A 96 1.99 4.64 -17.56
N LEU A 97 2.55 4.53 -18.75
CA LEU A 97 3.81 3.80 -18.96
C LEU A 97 4.96 4.40 -18.13
N ALA A 98 5.14 5.72 -18.18
CA ALA A 98 6.17 6.42 -17.43
C ALA A 98 6.02 6.23 -15.91
N GLN A 99 4.79 6.34 -15.40
CA GLN A 99 4.51 6.13 -13.97
C GLN A 99 4.84 4.69 -13.54
N ARG A 100 4.39 3.69 -14.30
CA ARG A 100 4.67 2.27 -14.02
C ARG A 100 6.16 1.96 -14.06
N LEU A 101 6.86 2.38 -15.11
CA LEU A 101 8.30 2.17 -15.24
C LEU A 101 9.06 2.82 -14.08
N THR A 102 8.68 4.04 -13.71
CA THR A 102 9.29 4.74 -12.57
C THR A 102 9.06 3.97 -11.26
N ALA A 103 7.84 3.50 -11.01
CA ALA A 103 7.52 2.76 -9.79
C ALA A 103 8.27 1.42 -9.73
N LEU A 104 8.26 0.63 -10.81
CA LEU A 104 8.93 -0.67 -10.88
C LEU A 104 10.45 -0.53 -10.81
N ALA A 105 11.04 0.46 -11.49
CA ALA A 105 12.46 0.73 -11.41
C ALA A 105 12.89 1.10 -9.98
N LYS A 106 12.10 1.93 -9.28
CA LYS A 106 12.34 2.24 -7.86
C LYS A 106 12.21 0.98 -7.00
N LEU A 107 11.13 0.20 -7.16
CA LEU A 107 10.90 -1.04 -6.40
C LEU A 107 12.05 -2.03 -6.53
N SER A 108 12.57 -2.24 -7.75
CA SER A 108 13.68 -3.17 -8.00
C SER A 108 14.99 -2.81 -7.29
N ARG A 109 15.14 -1.53 -6.88
CA ARG A 109 16.34 -1.00 -6.23
C ARG A 109 16.12 -0.70 -4.75
N LEU A 110 14.92 -0.94 -4.23
CA LEU A 110 14.64 -0.68 -2.82
C LEU A 110 15.41 -1.65 -1.93
N VAL A 111 16.24 -1.09 -1.07
CA VAL A 111 16.91 -1.81 0.02
C VAL A 111 16.39 -1.20 1.33
N GLY A 112 16.24 -2.03 2.37
CA GLY A 112 15.57 -1.69 3.63
C GLY A 112 15.70 -0.23 4.06
N SER A 113 14.58 0.49 4.13
CA SER A 113 14.51 1.92 4.47
C SER A 113 13.94 2.10 5.87
N GLY A 114 14.52 2.98 6.70
CA GLY A 114 13.99 3.40 8.02
C GLY A 114 12.54 3.91 8.03
N LYS A 115 12.07 4.42 6.90
CA LYS A 115 10.75 5.06 6.80
C LYS A 115 9.70 4.09 6.29
N PRO A 116 8.48 4.09 6.88
CA PRO A 116 7.37 3.29 6.37
C PRO A 116 7.03 3.66 4.92
N MET A 117 6.82 2.63 4.10
CA MET A 117 6.45 2.77 2.69
C MET A 117 5.30 1.82 2.37
N THR A 118 4.31 2.33 1.64
CA THR A 118 3.18 1.55 1.12
C THR A 118 3.22 1.58 -0.41
N VAL A 119 3.03 0.42 -1.03
CA VAL A 119 2.83 0.28 -2.47
C VAL A 119 1.35 0.03 -2.73
N LEU A 120 0.78 0.77 -3.68
CA LEU A 120 -0.60 0.63 -4.15
C LEU A 120 -0.61 0.10 -5.59
#